data_AF-A0A2D8MKQ4-F1
#
_entry.id   AF-A0A2D8MKQ4-F1
#
_cell.length_a   1.000
_cell.length_b   1.000
_cell.length_c   1.000
_cell.angle_alpha   90.00
_cell.angle_beta   90.00
_cell.angle_gamma   90.00
#
_symmetry.space_group_name_H-M   'P 1'
#
loop_
_entity.id
_entity.type
_entity.pdbx_description
1 polymer ?
#
loop_
_entity_poly.entity_id
_entity_poly.type
_entity_poly.pdbx_seq_one_letter_code
_entity_poly.pdbx_strand_id
1 'polypeptide(L)'
;MGEKHRTRVIYIVCAVAFAVIVFNQLTRERSPAYEPQSSLAEIQRYARDTLAGLQQQSITRNQEYCGVIYEDEAGKLHTSEIYEGKRAECEFDWGLPLGNHVVASFHTHGGYDFDYDSEVPSVEDLASDVDARIAGFVATPGGRIWYNDWQEETSTQLCGEGCLAQDRRQAAAPKEHLAPTYTIADLQARGAYGTQPE
;
A
#
# COMPACT_ATOMS: atom_id res chain seq x y z
N MET A 1 4.37 -61.40 -8.40
CA MET A 1 4.03 -60.47 -9.51
C MET A 1 3.06 -59.35 -9.11
N GLY A 2 2.33 -59.45 -7.98
CA GLY A 2 1.33 -58.45 -7.57
C GLY A 2 1.84 -57.15 -6.91
N GLU A 3 3.01 -57.17 -6.27
CA GLU A 3 3.48 -56.03 -5.48
C GLU A 3 4.02 -54.87 -6.34
N LYS A 4 4.89 -55.16 -7.32
CA LYS A 4 5.38 -54.15 -8.29
C LYS A 4 4.26 -53.48 -9.10
N HIS A 5 3.21 -54.24 -9.43
CA HIS A 5 2.04 -53.70 -10.14
C HIS A 5 1.25 -52.75 -9.24
N ARG A 6 1.03 -53.11 -7.97
CA ARG A 6 0.35 -52.28 -6.98
C ARG A 6 1.10 -50.97 -6.71
N THR A 7 2.43 -51.02 -6.58
CA THR A 7 3.26 -49.83 -6.39
C THR A 7 3.23 -48.89 -7.60
N ARG A 8 3.28 -49.43 -8.83
CA ARG A 8 3.15 -48.63 -10.07
C ARG A 8 1.80 -47.93 -10.15
N VAL A 9 0.71 -48.62 -9.82
CA VAL A 9 -0.63 -48.04 -9.81
C VAL A 9 -0.71 -46.90 -8.78
N ILE A 10 -0.15 -47.08 -7.58
CA ILE A 10 -0.12 -46.03 -6.55
C ILE A 10 0.64 -44.79 -7.05
N TYR A 11 1.83 -44.95 -7.63
CA TYR A 11 2.59 -43.82 -8.16
C TYR A 11 1.87 -43.08 -9.28
N ILE A 12 1.19 -43.80 -10.17
CA ILE A 12 0.39 -43.18 -11.24
C ILE A 12 -0.76 -42.38 -10.63
N VAL A 13 -1.48 -42.93 -9.65
CA VAL A 13 -2.57 -42.23 -8.96
C VAL A 13 -2.06 -40.97 -8.25
N CYS A 14 -0.93 -41.05 -7.55
CA CYS A 14 -0.33 -39.89 -6.89
C CYS A 14 0.12 -38.83 -7.89
N ALA A 15 0.72 -39.21 -9.02
CA ALA A 15 1.16 -38.28 -10.05
C ALA A 15 -0.04 -37.58 -10.71
N VAL A 16 -1.12 -38.31 -10.98
CA VAL A 16 -2.37 -37.73 -11.51
C VAL A 16 -3.01 -36.79 -10.49
N ALA A 17 -3.11 -37.19 -9.21
CA ALA A 17 -3.66 -36.34 -8.16
C ALA A 17 -2.84 -35.04 -7.99
N PHE A 18 -1.50 -35.15 -8.01
CA PHE A 18 -0.62 -33.99 -7.96
C PHE A 18 -0.81 -33.08 -9.18
N ALA A 19 -0.85 -33.65 -10.39
CA ALA A 19 -1.10 -32.88 -11.61
C ALA A 19 -2.46 -32.17 -11.57
N VAL A 20 -3.51 -32.81 -11.06
CA VAL A 20 -4.84 -32.20 -10.86
C VAL A 20 -4.80 -31.07 -9.84
N ILE A 21 -4.10 -31.25 -8.72
CA ILE A 21 -3.93 -30.20 -7.70
C ILE A 21 -3.18 -29.00 -8.30
N VAL A 22 -2.05 -29.24 -8.96
CA VAL A 22 -1.26 -28.18 -9.59
C VAL A 22 -2.07 -27.48 -10.68
N PHE A 23 -2.75 -28.22 -11.56
CA PHE A 23 -3.61 -27.65 -12.58
C PHE A 23 -4.70 -26.78 -11.95
N ASN A 24 -5.41 -27.29 -10.94
CA ASN A 24 -6.46 -26.55 -10.25
C ASN A 24 -5.94 -25.29 -9.55
N GLN A 25 -4.73 -25.30 -9.00
CA GLN A 25 -4.10 -24.12 -8.39
C GLN A 25 -3.64 -23.11 -9.43
N LEU A 26 -3.11 -23.57 -10.57
CA LEU A 26 -2.69 -22.70 -11.67
C LEU A 26 -3.88 -22.06 -12.41
N THR A 27 -5.03 -22.71 -12.43
CA THR A 27 -6.25 -22.20 -13.06
C THR A 27 -7.22 -21.55 -12.07
N ARG A 28 -6.90 -21.53 -10.77
CA ARG A 28 -7.77 -20.88 -9.79
C ARG A 28 -7.64 -19.37 -9.94
N GLU A 29 -8.74 -18.71 -10.30
CA GLU A 29 -8.81 -17.27 -10.21
C GLU A 29 -8.52 -16.84 -8.76
N ARG A 30 -7.70 -15.79 -8.59
CA ARG A 30 -7.45 -15.18 -7.27
C ARG A 30 -8.81 -14.85 -6.66
N SER A 31 -9.01 -15.19 -5.39
CA SER A 31 -10.26 -14.88 -4.69
C SER A 31 -10.63 -13.41 -4.91
N PRO A 32 -11.94 -13.10 -5.02
CA PRO A 32 -12.37 -11.71 -5.16
C PRO A 32 -11.78 -10.89 -4.00
N ALA A 33 -11.49 -9.62 -4.29
CA ALA A 33 -11.10 -8.70 -3.24
C ALA A 33 -12.19 -8.67 -2.15
N TYR A 34 -11.78 -8.46 -0.91
CA TYR A 34 -12.74 -8.21 0.14
C TYR A 34 -13.45 -6.88 -0.15
N GLU A 35 -14.78 -6.88 -0.11
CA GLU A 35 -15.59 -5.68 -0.26
C GLU A 35 -15.80 -5.06 1.13
N PRO A 36 -15.25 -3.85 1.40
CA PRO A 36 -15.40 -3.20 2.69
C PRO A 36 -16.87 -2.96 3.06
N GLN A 37 -17.20 -3.11 4.34
CA GLN A 37 -18.51 -2.73 4.86
C GLN A 37 -18.62 -1.20 5.01
N SER A 38 -17.52 -0.55 5.36
CA SER A 38 -17.36 0.89 5.44
C SER A 38 -17.33 1.47 4.03
N SER A 39 -17.98 2.61 3.84
CA SER A 39 -17.88 3.35 2.59
C SER A 39 -16.47 3.90 2.38
N LEU A 40 -16.07 4.13 1.13
CA LEU A 40 -14.79 4.76 0.81
C LEU A 40 -14.61 6.10 1.54
N ALA A 41 -15.66 6.90 1.68
CA ALA A 41 -15.61 8.17 2.40
C ALA A 41 -15.30 8.01 3.90
N GLU A 42 -15.76 6.91 4.52
CA GLU A 42 -15.44 6.59 5.91
C GLU A 42 -13.99 6.14 6.06
N ILE A 43 -13.50 5.31 5.15
CA ILE A 43 -12.11 4.88 5.10
C ILE A 43 -11.18 6.08 4.88
N GLN A 44 -11.48 6.95 3.92
CA GLN A 44 -10.72 8.18 3.65
C GLN A 44 -10.66 9.12 4.86
N ARG A 45 -11.78 9.28 5.58
CA ARG A 45 -11.81 10.10 6.80
C ARG A 45 -10.93 9.47 7.89
N TYR A 46 -11.05 8.16 8.09
CA TYR A 46 -10.25 7.43 9.07
C TYR A 46 -8.75 7.52 8.75
N ALA A 47 -8.37 7.33 7.48
CA ALA A 47 -6.99 7.47 7.01
C ALA A 47 -6.46 8.88 7.23
N ARG A 48 -7.24 9.91 6.91
CA ARG A 48 -6.87 11.32 7.17
C ARG A 48 -6.62 11.57 8.65
N ASP A 49 -7.50 11.09 9.53
CA ASP A 49 -7.35 11.30 10.98
C ASP A 49 -6.10 10.58 11.52
N THR A 50 -5.84 9.35 11.07
CA THR A 50 -4.62 8.59 11.38
C THR A 50 -3.36 9.32 10.91
N LEU A 51 -3.32 9.72 9.63
CA LEU A 51 -2.18 10.43 9.04
C LEU A 51 -1.94 11.79 9.71
N ALA A 52 -3.01 12.52 10.04
CA ALA A 52 -2.90 13.78 10.77
C ALA A 52 -2.24 13.61 12.15
N GLY A 53 -2.52 12.49 12.84
CA GLY A 53 -1.90 12.15 14.12
C GLY A 53 -0.41 11.83 14.02
N LEU A 54 0.06 11.32 12.88
CA LEU A 54 1.45 10.88 12.65
C LEU A 54 2.33 11.96 12.01
N GLN A 55 1.73 12.84 11.20
CA GLN A 55 2.44 13.74 10.30
C GLN A 55 3.53 14.58 10.97
N GLN A 56 3.22 15.20 12.12
CA GLN A 56 4.18 16.07 12.80
C GLN A 56 5.40 15.29 13.30
N GLN A 57 5.19 14.07 13.77
CA GLN A 57 6.27 13.19 14.22
C GLN A 57 7.12 12.72 13.04
N SER A 58 6.47 12.31 11.95
CA SER A 58 7.13 11.94 10.69
C SER A 58 8.10 13.02 10.22
N ILE A 59 7.61 14.26 10.10
CA ILE A 59 8.41 15.41 9.67
C ILE A 59 9.59 15.64 10.61
N THR A 60 9.34 15.61 11.93
CA THR A 60 10.35 15.95 12.94
C THR A 60 11.47 14.93 13.00
N ARG A 61 11.13 13.64 12.87
CA ARG A 61 12.11 12.54 12.88
C ARG A 61 12.66 12.23 11.50
N ASN A 62 12.08 12.84 10.45
CA ASN A 62 12.41 12.57 9.07
C ASN A 62 12.37 11.07 8.75
N GLN A 63 11.25 10.44 9.13
CA GLN A 63 11.01 9.00 9.08
C GLN A 63 9.56 8.73 8.70
N GLU A 64 9.34 7.67 7.94
CA GLU A 64 8.01 7.21 7.60
C GLU A 64 7.34 6.47 8.75
N TYR A 65 6.02 6.55 8.80
CA TYR A 65 5.16 5.81 9.72
C TYR A 65 4.09 5.13 8.90
N CYS A 66 3.92 3.83 9.06
CA CYS A 66 3.03 3.03 8.22
C CYS A 66 2.21 2.01 9.01
N GLY A 67 1.23 1.44 8.31
CA GLY A 67 0.42 0.33 8.79
C GLY A 67 -0.75 0.09 7.86
N VAL A 68 -1.71 -0.68 8.36
CA VAL A 68 -2.97 -0.98 7.65
C VAL A 68 -4.18 -0.50 8.43
N ILE A 69 -5.21 -0.11 7.71
CA ILE A 69 -6.57 0.05 8.21
C ILE A 69 -7.32 -1.25 7.91
N TYR A 70 -7.97 -1.79 8.93
CA TYR A 70 -8.75 -3.01 8.80
C TYR A 70 -10.13 -2.89 9.43
N GLU A 71 -11.06 -3.70 8.94
CA GLU A 71 -12.36 -3.94 9.55
C GLU A 71 -12.29 -5.15 10.47
N ASP A 72 -12.86 -5.02 11.67
CA ASP A 72 -13.15 -6.18 12.51
C ASP A 72 -14.42 -6.92 12.05
N GLU A 73 -14.76 -8.01 12.74
CA GLU A 73 -15.96 -8.82 12.44
C GLU A 73 -17.28 -8.00 12.50
N ALA A 74 -17.28 -6.85 13.16
CA ALA A 74 -18.43 -5.96 13.27
C ALA A 74 -18.41 -4.82 12.22
N GLY A 75 -17.44 -4.81 11.30
CA GLY A 75 -17.29 -3.79 10.27
C GLY A 75 -16.68 -2.49 10.77
N LYS A 76 -16.09 -2.49 11.98
CA LYS A 76 -15.50 -1.27 12.56
C LYS A 76 -14.05 -1.12 12.09
N LEU A 77 -13.69 0.11 11.69
CA LEU A 77 -12.33 0.46 11.30
C LEU A 77 -11.38 0.58 12.50
N HIS A 78 -10.22 -0.05 12.36
CA HIS A 78 -9.08 0.00 13.27
C HIS A 78 -7.79 0.19 12.49
N THR A 79 -6.72 0.64 13.15
CA THR A 79 -5.35 0.54 12.61
C THR A 79 -4.66 -0.69 13.17
N SER A 80 -3.72 -1.26 12.41
CA SER A 80 -2.67 -2.11 12.98
C SER A 80 -1.85 -1.35 14.03
N GLU A 81 -0.84 -2.01 14.60
CA GLU A 81 0.25 -1.25 15.21
C GLU A 81 0.86 -0.29 14.18
N ILE A 82 1.39 0.83 14.66
CA ILE A 82 2.07 1.81 13.82
C ILE A 82 3.55 1.43 13.76
N TYR A 83 4.04 1.15 12.57
CA TYR A 83 5.43 0.79 12.33
C TYR A 83 6.27 2.05 12.11
N GLU A 84 7.46 2.07 12.70
CA GLU A 84 8.46 3.12 12.49
C GLU A 84 9.38 2.70 11.33
N GLY A 85 9.33 3.45 10.23
CA GLY A 85 10.15 3.24 9.06
C GLY A 85 11.48 3.98 9.11
N LYS A 86 12.16 3.97 7.97
CA LYS A 86 13.33 4.80 7.68
C LYS A 86 12.88 6.07 6.94
N ARG A 87 13.82 6.75 6.31
CA ARG A 87 13.60 8.04 5.63
C ARG A 87 12.61 7.96 4.45
N ALA A 88 12.65 6.88 3.68
CA ALA A 88 11.94 6.70 2.41
C ALA A 88 11.53 5.22 2.22
N GLU A 89 11.24 4.55 3.33
CA GLU A 89 10.88 3.13 3.36
C GLU A 89 10.18 2.84 4.68
N CYS A 90 9.05 2.14 4.62
CA CYS A 90 8.38 1.62 5.80
C CYS A 90 7.83 0.22 5.53
N GLU A 91 8.34 -0.75 6.29
CA GLU A 91 7.89 -2.14 6.22
C GLU A 91 6.97 -2.43 7.40
N PHE A 92 5.91 -3.20 7.16
CA PHE A 92 4.95 -3.61 8.18
C PHE A 92 4.49 -5.06 7.95
N ASP A 93 4.05 -5.71 9.02
CA ASP A 93 3.41 -7.03 8.92
C ASP A 93 1.94 -6.88 8.49
N TRP A 94 1.57 -7.64 7.46
CA TRP A 94 0.18 -7.75 6.97
C TRP A 94 -0.69 -8.65 7.85
N GLY A 95 -0.09 -9.36 8.81
CA GLY A 95 -0.75 -10.28 9.72
C GLY A 95 -1.77 -9.60 10.63
N LEU A 96 -3.03 -10.00 10.48
CA LEU A 96 -4.12 -9.62 11.40
C LEU A 96 -4.72 -10.87 12.05
N PRO A 97 -5.36 -10.74 13.24
CA PRO A 97 -6.20 -11.78 13.80
C PRO A 97 -7.25 -12.29 12.79
N LEU A 98 -7.60 -13.57 12.89
CA LEU A 98 -8.66 -14.17 12.08
C LEU A 98 -9.97 -13.40 12.27
N GLY A 99 -10.69 -13.16 11.18
CA GLY A 99 -11.94 -12.39 11.17
C GLY A 99 -11.76 -10.91 10.83
N ASN A 100 -10.52 -10.40 10.82
CA ASN A 100 -10.23 -9.03 10.41
C ASN A 100 -9.84 -8.95 8.93
N HIS A 101 -10.21 -7.86 8.28
CA HIS A 101 -10.00 -7.65 6.85
C HIS A 101 -9.30 -6.32 6.58
N VAL A 102 -8.13 -6.34 5.95
CA VAL A 102 -7.45 -5.12 5.50
C VAL A 102 -8.30 -4.46 4.43
N VAL A 103 -8.57 -3.16 4.60
CA VAL A 103 -9.32 -2.35 3.64
C VAL A 103 -8.47 -1.24 3.04
N ALA A 104 -7.40 -0.83 3.72
CA ALA A 104 -6.43 0.10 3.16
C ALA A 104 -5.04 -0.03 3.79
N SER A 105 -3.99 0.34 3.05
CA SER A 105 -2.69 0.71 3.58
C SER A 105 -2.66 2.21 3.92
N PHE A 106 -1.75 2.62 4.80
CA PHE A 106 -1.39 4.03 4.92
C PHE A 106 0.09 4.17 5.25
N HIS A 107 0.68 5.26 4.81
CA HIS A 107 1.94 5.73 5.37
C HIS A 107 2.11 7.25 5.24
N THR A 108 3.00 7.80 6.05
CA THR A 108 3.54 9.15 5.85
C THR A 108 4.87 9.03 5.13
N HIS A 109 5.15 9.85 4.13
CA HIS A 109 6.53 10.20 3.81
C HIS A 109 7.18 10.91 4.99
N GLY A 110 8.52 10.88 5.06
CA GLY A 110 9.31 11.54 6.07
C GLY A 110 9.25 13.07 6.04
N GLY A 111 10.30 13.72 6.52
CA GLY A 111 10.46 15.17 6.35
C GLY A 111 10.91 15.49 4.93
N TYR A 112 10.69 16.74 4.49
CA TYR A 112 11.06 17.17 3.14
C TYR A 112 12.55 16.98 2.89
N ASP A 113 12.87 16.36 1.75
CA ASP A 113 14.22 16.16 1.25
C ASP A 113 14.36 16.62 -0.20
N PHE A 114 15.50 17.22 -0.54
CA PHE A 114 15.82 17.60 -1.91
C PHE A 114 16.26 16.40 -2.76
N ASP A 115 16.74 15.33 -2.12
CA ASP A 115 17.24 14.14 -2.81
C ASP A 115 16.11 13.14 -3.16
N TYR A 116 14.88 13.41 -2.72
CA TYR A 116 13.72 12.53 -2.95
C TYR A 116 12.52 13.32 -3.46
N ASP A 117 11.75 12.72 -4.37
CA ASP A 117 10.43 13.22 -4.76
C ASP A 117 9.41 12.98 -3.63
N SER A 118 9.54 13.75 -2.56
CA SER A 118 8.81 13.53 -1.31
C SER A 118 7.34 13.92 -1.40
N GLU A 119 6.88 14.52 -2.50
CA GLU A 119 5.53 15.09 -2.61
C GLU A 119 4.54 14.27 -3.45
N VAL A 120 4.96 13.12 -3.98
CA VAL A 120 4.15 12.20 -4.79
C VAL A 120 4.46 10.76 -4.38
N PRO A 121 3.48 9.84 -4.34
CA PRO A 121 3.75 8.42 -4.06
C PRO A 121 4.78 7.83 -5.02
N SER A 122 5.54 6.85 -4.54
CA SER A 122 6.46 6.06 -5.36
C SER A 122 5.72 5.06 -6.26
N VAL A 123 6.46 4.46 -7.21
CA VAL A 123 5.93 3.37 -8.05
C VAL A 123 5.56 2.18 -7.18
N GLU A 124 6.40 1.87 -6.19
CA GLU A 124 6.23 0.79 -5.24
C GLU A 124 4.97 0.97 -4.39
N ASP A 125 4.65 2.19 -3.97
CA ASP A 125 3.44 2.49 -3.21
C ASP A 125 2.18 2.07 -3.98
N LEU A 126 2.00 2.61 -5.19
CA LEU A 126 0.83 2.30 -6.01
C LEU A 126 0.80 0.82 -6.44
N ALA A 127 1.95 0.26 -6.85
CA ALA A 127 2.02 -1.12 -7.32
C ALA A 127 1.71 -2.13 -6.20
N SER A 128 2.14 -1.85 -4.96
CA SER A 128 1.86 -2.72 -3.82
C SER A 128 0.37 -2.73 -3.46
N ASP A 129 -0.30 -1.57 -3.46
CA ASP A 129 -1.74 -1.47 -3.22
C ASP A 129 -2.56 -2.15 -4.34
N VAL A 130 -2.11 -2.02 -5.59
CA VAL A 130 -2.70 -2.71 -6.75
C VAL A 130 -2.59 -4.23 -6.62
N ASP A 131 -1.41 -4.77 -6.26
CA ASP A 131 -1.26 -6.22 -6.07
C ASP A 131 -2.06 -6.73 -4.87
N ALA A 132 -2.09 -5.96 -3.78
CA ALA A 132 -2.87 -6.28 -2.59
C ALA A 132 -4.39 -6.13 -2.80
N ARG A 133 -4.81 -5.39 -3.83
CA ARG A 133 -6.21 -5.05 -4.14
C ARG A 133 -6.91 -4.32 -2.99
N ILE A 134 -6.23 -3.32 -2.43
CA ILE A 134 -6.72 -2.48 -1.33
C ILE A 134 -6.50 -1.00 -1.65
N ALA A 135 -7.22 -0.12 -0.96
CA ALA A 135 -6.93 1.31 -1.02
C ALA A 135 -5.56 1.62 -0.39
N GLY A 136 -4.90 2.70 -0.81
CA GLY A 136 -3.72 3.22 -0.12
C GLY A 136 -3.81 4.70 0.16
N PHE A 137 -3.18 5.16 1.25
CA PHE A 137 -3.16 6.58 1.62
C PHE A 137 -1.77 7.05 1.99
N VAL A 138 -1.30 8.10 1.32
CA VAL A 138 0.05 8.65 1.51
C VAL A 138 -0.01 10.11 1.94
N ALA A 139 0.57 10.45 3.09
CA ALA A 139 0.76 11.83 3.52
C ALA A 139 2.15 12.35 3.16
N THR A 140 2.24 13.57 2.62
CA THR A 140 3.52 14.17 2.16
C THR A 140 3.97 15.34 3.04
N PRO A 141 5.25 15.73 3.06
CA PRO A 141 5.76 16.85 3.85
C PRO A 141 5.07 18.19 3.55
N GLY A 142 4.60 18.41 2.32
CA GLY A 142 3.79 19.57 1.92
C GLY A 142 2.38 19.55 2.49
N GLY A 143 2.03 18.53 3.27
CA GLY A 143 0.75 18.35 3.93
C GLY A 143 -0.34 17.84 2.99
N ARG A 144 0.01 17.21 1.84
CA ARG A 144 -0.96 16.60 0.94
C ARG A 144 -1.39 15.23 1.47
N ILE A 145 -2.52 14.75 0.98
CA ILE A 145 -2.90 13.34 1.08
C ILE A 145 -3.19 12.82 -0.32
N TRP A 146 -2.54 11.72 -0.68
CA TRP A 146 -2.80 10.93 -1.89
C TRP A 146 -3.63 9.70 -1.56
N TYR A 147 -4.43 9.28 -2.51
CA TYR A 147 -5.21 8.04 -2.49
C TYR A 147 -4.80 7.17 -3.67
N ASN A 148 -4.32 5.97 -3.37
CA ASN A 148 -4.04 4.93 -4.35
C ASN A 148 -5.32 4.13 -4.56
N ASP A 149 -5.86 4.22 -5.76
CA ASP A 149 -6.99 3.44 -6.23
C ASP A 149 -6.47 2.20 -6.96
N TRP A 150 -6.61 1.04 -6.34
CA TRP A 150 -6.14 -0.22 -6.92
C TRP A 150 -6.97 -0.67 -8.14
N GLN A 151 -8.22 -0.21 -8.28
CA GLN A 151 -9.10 -0.59 -9.38
C GLN A 151 -8.77 0.24 -10.63
N GLU A 152 -8.53 1.53 -10.43
CA GLU A 152 -8.16 2.46 -11.50
C GLU A 152 -6.64 2.47 -11.77
N GLU A 153 -5.84 1.84 -10.92
CA GLU A 153 -4.36 1.84 -10.97
C GLU A 153 -3.79 3.27 -11.00
N THR A 154 -4.31 4.14 -10.14
CA THR A 154 -3.90 5.56 -10.05
C THR A 154 -3.71 6.05 -8.63
N SER A 155 -2.78 6.99 -8.45
CA SER A 155 -2.64 7.82 -7.26
C SER A 155 -3.29 9.18 -7.49
N THR A 156 -4.35 9.50 -6.75
CA THR A 156 -5.08 10.78 -6.87
C THR A 156 -4.98 11.61 -5.60
N GLN A 157 -4.71 12.90 -5.74
CA GLN A 157 -4.61 13.82 -4.61
C GLN A 157 -6.00 14.07 -3.99
N LEU A 158 -6.23 13.56 -2.78
CA LEU A 158 -7.46 13.81 -2.01
C LEU A 158 -7.53 15.23 -1.48
N CYS A 159 -6.38 15.77 -1.07
CA CYS A 159 -6.26 17.15 -0.66
C CYS A 159 -4.82 17.66 -0.88
N GLY A 160 -4.73 18.95 -1.22
CA GLY A 160 -3.47 19.60 -1.57
C GLY A 160 -2.68 20.11 -0.38
N GLU A 161 -1.77 21.05 -0.65
CA GLU A 161 -0.89 21.66 0.36
C GLU A 161 -1.64 22.22 1.55
N GLY A 162 -1.08 22.00 2.75
CA GLY A 162 -1.61 22.56 4.00
C GLY A 162 -2.85 21.83 4.50
N CYS A 163 -3.22 20.72 3.89
CA CYS A 163 -4.30 19.85 4.36
C CYS A 163 -3.93 19.15 5.68
N LEU A 164 -2.67 18.72 5.81
CA LEU A 164 -2.03 18.28 7.06
C LEU A 164 -0.90 19.24 7.47
N ALA A 165 -0.28 18.99 8.61
CA ALA A 165 0.91 19.73 9.06
C ALA A 165 2.01 19.71 7.97
N GLN A 166 2.59 20.87 7.71
CA GLN A 166 3.60 21.06 6.66
C GLN A 166 5.00 21.15 7.24
N ASP A 167 5.97 20.51 6.59
CA ASP A 167 7.38 20.74 6.84
C ASP A 167 7.73 22.17 6.40
N ARG A 168 8.37 22.94 7.30
CA ARG A 168 8.83 24.29 7.01
C ARG A 168 9.83 24.34 5.86
N ARG A 169 10.63 23.28 5.69
CA ARG A 169 11.58 23.15 4.57
C ARG A 169 10.84 23.02 3.24
N GLN A 170 9.77 22.23 3.18
CA GLN A 170 8.91 22.19 1.99
C GLN A 170 8.28 23.56 1.72
N ALA A 171 7.72 24.19 2.76
CA ALA A 171 7.02 25.46 2.60
C ALA A 171 7.93 26.57 2.04
N ALA A 172 9.24 26.48 2.29
CA ALA A 172 10.27 27.37 1.76
C ALA A 172 10.85 26.94 0.40
N ALA A 173 10.61 25.70 -0.04
CA ALA A 173 11.12 25.17 -1.30
C ALA A 173 10.36 25.76 -2.51
N PRO A 174 10.99 25.80 -3.70
CA PRO A 174 10.30 26.17 -4.93
C PRO A 174 9.06 25.29 -5.14
N LYS A 175 7.93 25.93 -5.46
CA LYS A 175 6.68 25.20 -5.68
C LYS A 175 6.75 24.47 -7.02
N GLU A 176 6.70 23.14 -6.97
CA GLU A 176 6.48 22.30 -8.13
C GLU A 176 4.98 22.27 -8.48
N HIS A 177 4.68 22.23 -9.77
CA HIS A 177 3.32 21.99 -10.24
C HIS A 177 3.08 20.48 -10.36
N LEU A 178 2.42 19.91 -9.36
CA LEU A 178 2.04 18.50 -9.36
C LEU A 178 0.69 18.31 -10.04
N ALA A 179 0.57 17.26 -10.85
CA ALA A 179 -0.70 16.84 -11.42
C ALA A 179 -1.61 16.29 -10.31
N PRO A 180 -2.95 16.40 -10.43
CA PRO A 180 -3.85 15.88 -9.41
C PRO A 180 -3.94 14.34 -9.38
N THR A 181 -3.48 13.66 -10.44
CA THR A 181 -3.53 12.20 -10.59
C THR A 181 -2.29 11.71 -11.33
N TYR A 182 -1.79 10.54 -10.92
CA TYR A 182 -0.66 9.84 -11.53
C TYR A 182 -0.98 8.36 -11.75
N THR A 183 -0.59 7.81 -12.89
CA THR A 183 -0.53 6.36 -13.15
C THR A 183 0.84 5.82 -12.77
N ILE A 184 1.01 4.49 -12.72
CA ILE A 184 2.33 3.85 -12.58
C ILE A 184 3.34 4.39 -13.61
N ALA A 185 2.92 4.57 -14.87
CA ALA A 185 3.79 5.08 -15.92
C ALA A 185 4.23 6.54 -15.67
N ASP A 186 3.33 7.37 -15.15
CA ASP A 186 3.69 8.75 -14.78
C ASP A 186 4.67 8.78 -13.59
N LEU A 187 4.45 7.92 -12.59
CA LEU A 187 5.34 7.78 -11.43
C LEU A 187 6.73 7.27 -11.84
N GLN A 188 6.80 6.30 -12.75
CA GLN A 188 8.06 5.82 -13.32
C GLN A 188 8.80 6.94 -14.06
N ALA A 189 8.07 7.75 -14.85
CA ALA A 189 8.66 8.89 -15.53
C ALA A 189 9.24 9.91 -14.54
N ARG A 190 8.56 10.15 -13.40
CA ARG A 190 9.06 11.02 -12.31
C ARG A 190 10.28 10.44 -11.61
N GLY A 191 10.24 9.17 -11.20
CA GLY A 191 11.36 8.50 -10.53
C GLY A 191 12.64 8.47 -11.37
N ALA A 192 12.51 8.34 -12.69
CA ALA A 192 13.64 8.42 -13.62
C ALA A 192 14.36 9.78 -13.64
N TYR A 193 13.73 10.86 -13.15
CA TYR A 193 14.37 12.16 -12.98
C TYR A 193 15.12 12.31 -11.63
N GLY A 194 14.80 11.49 -10.63
CA GLY A 194 15.36 11.54 -9.27
C GLY A 194 16.55 10.61 -9.01
N THR A 195 16.79 9.59 -9.84
CA THR A 195 17.91 8.67 -9.68
C THR A 195 19.20 9.24 -10.32
N GLN A 196 19.81 10.25 -9.71
CA GLN A 196 21.28 10.37 -9.79
C GLN A 196 21.85 9.46 -8.69
N PRO A 197 22.58 8.39 -9.03
CA PRO A 197 23.19 7.53 -8.03
C PRO A 197 24.27 8.30 -7.25
N GLU A 198 24.42 7.99 -5.96
CA GLU A 198 25.58 8.37 -5.14
C GLU A 198 26.92 7.95 -5.80
#